data_AF-A0A8S4F7Z5-F1
#
_entry.id   AF-A0A8S4F7Z5-F1
#
_cell.length_a   1.000
_cell.length_b   1.000
_cell.length_c   1.000
_cell.angle_alpha   90.00
_cell.angle_beta   90.00
_cell.angle_gamma   90.00
#
_symmetry.space_group_name_H-M   'P 1'
#
loop_
_entity.id
_entity.type
_entity.pdbx_description
1 polymer ?
#
loop_
_entity_poly.entity_id
_entity_poly.type
_entity_poly.pdbx_seq_one_letter_code
_entity_poly.pdbx_strand_id
1 'polypeptide(L)'
;MLPRAGVPGAQEFSECLFAFVPEYHVDAALELGNTLRLYLHPTVPLHQLPGVPGAQEFSECLFAFVPEYHVDAALELGNTLRLYLHPTVPLHQLPEVPGAQEFSECLFAFVPEYHVDAALELGNTLWLYLHPTVPLHQLPEWEDLVVSCAAFLCAEFADPRIVLASTRESLVQTLASFATQPATMRAIERVPVKQQMSMVRELVRPYQARAWAQSNWVLVRFWHGSGFGFRHRQWPHLAAKYGDREPTVNNLGAKVDAGLMSQCFGPCPSEVIQGRFREYLAAHPKEAAAFLNSLLSQLNWAFSEFITMMQEMDRVAVDAQLESRQIKLCATCFDLYHGLARALEMTLCLAPSLLTKPEASDKQNELLLGRTCQILMAVISRVCVRGGGGSAFARLVARGLPDTDRVHYYVALAPVAGCLVRVLDPKLPADHLDKVTKALVSEPLFRIDGLDFMVGKGRDRFSFYKYPEDVSLEEMAALEEVVSRLRGAKEAAARTASPPSSGAQSDLLCTICYARPADTAFVPCGHHSCRSCILQHLLNSKQCFFCKAEIDSVKEIEPNN
;
A
#
# COMPACT_ATOMS: atom_id res chain seq x y z
N MET A 1 17.00 -59.02 -25.91
CA MET A 1 17.33 -58.46 -27.24
C MET A 1 16.36 -57.31 -27.53
N LEU A 2 16.89 -56.07 -27.55
CA LEU A 2 16.47 -54.86 -28.29
C LEU A 2 15.02 -54.32 -28.13
N PRO A 3 14.74 -53.02 -28.39
CA PRO A 3 15.08 -51.86 -27.57
C PRO A 3 13.85 -50.93 -27.33
N ARG A 4 13.92 -50.01 -26.36
CA ARG A 4 12.95 -48.90 -26.24
C ARG A 4 13.34 -47.77 -27.19
N ALA A 5 12.42 -47.37 -28.06
CA ALA A 5 12.52 -46.28 -29.00
C ALA A 5 12.65 -44.93 -28.26
N GLY A 6 13.60 -44.10 -28.70
CA GLY A 6 13.73 -42.70 -28.28
C GLY A 6 12.65 -41.83 -28.91
N VAL A 7 12.19 -40.85 -28.13
CA VAL A 7 11.39 -39.72 -28.65
C VAL A 7 12.39 -38.63 -29.05
N PRO A 8 12.51 -38.26 -30.34
CA PRO A 8 13.32 -37.14 -30.77
C PRO A 8 12.58 -35.84 -30.44
N GLY A 9 13.21 -34.94 -29.68
CA GLY A 9 12.67 -33.62 -29.33
C GLY A 9 13.07 -33.09 -27.95
N ALA A 10 13.59 -33.94 -27.05
CA ALA A 10 14.00 -33.51 -25.71
C ALA A 10 15.27 -32.63 -25.71
N GLN A 11 16.14 -32.79 -26.71
CA GLN A 11 17.40 -32.05 -26.82
C GLN A 11 17.17 -30.60 -27.31
N GLU A 12 16.33 -30.41 -28.34
CA GLU A 12 15.94 -29.09 -28.84
C GLU A 12 15.12 -28.28 -27.82
N PHE A 13 14.40 -28.94 -26.91
CA PHE A 13 13.66 -28.27 -25.83
C PHE A 13 14.56 -27.75 -24.70
N SER A 14 15.72 -28.37 -24.48
CA SER A 14 16.68 -27.95 -23.44
C SER A 14 17.54 -26.76 -23.88
N GLU A 15 17.82 -26.63 -25.18
CA GLU A 15 18.63 -25.53 -25.73
C GLU A 15 17.86 -24.20 -25.79
N CYS A 16 16.52 -24.24 -25.88
CA CYS A 16 15.69 -23.04 -25.88
C CYS A 16 15.38 -22.50 -24.46
N LEU A 17 15.55 -23.30 -23.40
CA LEU A 17 15.14 -22.89 -22.04
C LEU A 17 16.09 -21.85 -21.42
N PHE A 18 17.32 -21.75 -21.90
CA PHE A 18 18.40 -20.96 -21.28
C PHE A 18 18.96 -19.85 -22.16
N ALA A 19 18.47 -19.68 -23.40
CA ALA A 19 18.95 -18.64 -24.32
C ALA A 19 18.60 -17.19 -23.90
N PHE A 20 17.82 -17.00 -22.84
CA PHE A 20 17.32 -15.69 -22.39
C PHE A 20 17.63 -15.35 -20.92
N VAL A 21 18.45 -16.16 -20.24
CA VAL A 21 18.83 -15.92 -18.84
C VAL A 21 20.26 -15.38 -18.80
N PRO A 22 20.52 -14.17 -18.28
CA PRO A 22 21.86 -13.63 -18.12
C PRO A 22 22.75 -14.54 -17.25
N GLU A 23 24.00 -14.76 -17.66
CA GLU A 23 24.94 -15.75 -17.07
C GLU A 23 25.07 -15.62 -15.53
N TYR A 24 25.05 -14.41 -14.96
CA TYR A 24 25.18 -14.15 -13.52
C TYR A 24 24.01 -14.66 -12.65
N HIS A 25 22.82 -14.85 -13.22
CA HIS A 25 21.67 -15.41 -12.49
C HIS A 25 21.66 -16.94 -12.47
N VAL A 26 22.33 -17.56 -13.44
CA VAL A 26 22.45 -19.02 -13.55
C VAL A 26 23.48 -19.52 -12.53
N ASP A 27 24.56 -18.78 -12.33
CA ASP A 27 25.63 -19.10 -11.38
C ASP A 27 25.17 -19.11 -9.92
N ALA A 28 24.39 -18.09 -9.50
CA ALA A 28 23.84 -18.00 -8.15
C ALA A 28 22.77 -19.07 -7.86
N ALA A 29 21.96 -19.44 -8.86
CA ALA A 29 20.94 -20.49 -8.74
C ALA A 29 21.56 -21.90 -8.66
N LEU A 30 22.71 -22.11 -9.34
CA LEU A 30 23.45 -23.37 -9.33
C LEU A 30 24.18 -23.62 -8.00
N GLU A 31 24.81 -22.61 -7.41
CA GLU A 31 25.48 -22.73 -6.11
C GLU A 31 24.50 -23.00 -4.97
N LEU A 32 23.32 -22.36 -4.98
CA LEU A 32 22.28 -22.61 -3.99
C LEU A 32 21.66 -24.01 -4.15
N GLY A 33 21.46 -24.44 -5.40
CA GLY A 33 20.97 -25.79 -5.72
C GLY A 33 21.91 -26.90 -5.23
N ASN A 34 23.22 -26.67 -5.29
CA ASN A 34 24.24 -27.61 -4.79
C ASN A 34 24.33 -27.61 -3.26
N THR A 35 24.18 -26.45 -2.62
CA THR A 35 24.15 -26.32 -1.16
C THR A 35 22.92 -27.01 -0.55
N LEU A 36 21.76 -26.89 -1.20
CA LEU A 36 20.53 -27.58 -0.81
C LEU A 36 20.59 -29.10 -1.08
N ARG A 37 21.30 -29.54 -2.14
CA ARG A 37 21.52 -30.97 -2.44
C ARG A 37 22.44 -31.66 -1.44
N LEU A 38 23.47 -30.98 -0.95
CA LEU A 38 24.37 -31.48 0.11
C LEU A 38 23.68 -31.61 1.47
N TYR A 39 22.59 -30.88 1.69
CA TYR A 39 21.84 -30.89 2.95
C TYR A 39 20.81 -32.02 3.08
N LEU A 40 20.26 -32.51 1.96
CA LEU A 40 19.15 -33.46 1.96
C LEU A 40 19.53 -34.93 2.13
N HIS A 41 20.83 -35.28 2.26
CA HIS A 41 21.22 -36.65 2.58
C HIS A 41 22.53 -36.70 3.39
N PRO A 42 22.51 -36.93 4.72
CA PRO A 42 23.68 -36.72 5.57
C PRO A 42 24.81 -37.77 5.49
N THR A 43 24.79 -38.77 4.60
CA THR A 43 25.69 -39.95 4.77
C THR A 43 26.29 -40.62 3.54
N VAL A 44 26.08 -40.15 2.29
CA VAL A 44 26.61 -40.88 1.11
C VAL A 44 27.24 -39.95 0.07
N PRO A 45 28.55 -40.05 -0.22
CA PRO A 45 29.22 -39.34 -1.30
C PRO A 45 28.67 -39.69 -2.70
N LEU A 46 28.65 -38.73 -3.63
CA LEU A 46 28.03 -38.84 -4.96
C LEU A 46 28.48 -40.06 -5.79
N HIS A 47 29.73 -40.51 -5.64
CA HIS A 47 30.28 -41.67 -6.35
C HIS A 47 29.73 -43.03 -5.85
N GLN A 48 28.88 -43.02 -4.81
CA GLN A 48 28.27 -44.22 -4.22
C GLN A 48 26.76 -44.28 -4.42
N LEU A 49 26.15 -43.29 -5.07
CA LEU A 49 24.73 -43.31 -5.42
C LEU A 49 24.50 -44.18 -6.68
N PRO A 50 23.78 -45.31 -6.58
CA PRO A 50 23.58 -46.18 -7.72
C PRO A 50 22.48 -45.62 -8.62
N GLY A 51 22.81 -45.33 -9.89
CA GLY A 51 21.81 -45.37 -10.97
C GLY A 51 21.54 -44.11 -11.81
N VAL A 52 22.43 -43.11 -11.87
CA VAL A 52 22.30 -42.05 -12.90
C VAL A 52 23.54 -42.05 -13.81
N PRO A 53 23.48 -42.65 -15.02
CA PRO A 53 24.55 -42.55 -16.00
C PRO A 53 24.74 -41.08 -16.42
N GLY A 54 25.98 -40.57 -16.37
CA GLY A 54 26.35 -39.22 -16.83
C GLY A 54 26.53 -38.14 -15.76
N ALA A 55 26.34 -38.45 -14.47
CA ALA A 55 26.51 -37.47 -13.38
C ALA A 55 27.96 -36.97 -13.23
N GLN A 56 28.93 -37.79 -13.61
CA GLN A 56 30.36 -37.47 -13.48
C GLN A 56 30.85 -36.52 -14.59
N GLU A 57 30.40 -36.74 -15.84
CA GLU A 57 30.70 -35.84 -16.97
C GLU A 57 29.97 -34.48 -16.85
N PHE A 58 28.75 -34.47 -16.31
CA PHE A 58 27.99 -33.24 -16.05
C PHE A 58 28.61 -32.37 -14.94
N SER A 59 29.25 -33.00 -13.96
CA SER A 59 29.94 -32.33 -12.84
C SER A 59 31.36 -31.86 -13.20
N GLU A 60 31.98 -32.34 -14.28
CA GLU A 60 33.32 -31.90 -14.67
C GLU A 60 33.28 -30.72 -15.67
N CYS A 61 32.27 -30.66 -16.54
CA CYS A 61 32.11 -29.55 -17.47
C CYS A 61 31.56 -28.26 -16.84
N LEU A 62 30.86 -28.33 -15.71
CA LEU A 62 30.22 -27.17 -15.07
C LEU A 62 31.17 -26.29 -14.25
N PHE A 63 32.30 -26.84 -13.76
CA PHE A 63 33.11 -26.24 -12.71
C PHE A 63 34.48 -25.69 -13.17
N ALA A 64 34.74 -25.68 -14.48
CA ALA A 64 36.05 -25.27 -15.01
C ALA A 64 36.36 -23.76 -14.89
N PHE A 65 35.41 -22.92 -14.42
CA PHE A 65 35.51 -21.45 -14.52
C PHE A 65 35.23 -20.66 -13.23
N VAL A 66 35.14 -21.31 -12.06
CA VAL A 66 34.81 -20.62 -10.79
C VAL A 66 36.04 -20.41 -9.88
N PRO A 67 36.34 -19.17 -9.42
CA PRO A 67 37.41 -18.91 -8.46
C PRO A 67 37.08 -19.36 -7.01
N GLU A 68 38.03 -20.02 -6.35
CA GLU A 68 37.87 -20.65 -5.01
C GLU A 68 37.38 -19.71 -3.89
N TYR A 69 37.64 -18.40 -3.95
CA TYR A 69 37.32 -17.45 -2.87
C TYR A 69 35.82 -17.12 -2.72
N HIS A 70 35.01 -17.36 -3.75
CA HIS A 70 33.55 -17.15 -3.71
C HIS A 70 32.81 -18.30 -3.04
N VAL A 71 33.39 -19.51 -3.11
CA VAL A 71 32.84 -20.73 -2.50
C VAL A 71 32.95 -20.67 -0.96
N ASP A 72 34.07 -20.15 -0.45
CA ASP A 72 34.29 -20.00 1.00
C ASP A 72 33.33 -18.98 1.62
N ALA A 73 33.05 -17.87 0.93
CA ALA A 73 32.15 -16.82 1.40
C ALA A 73 30.67 -17.28 1.45
N ALA A 74 30.23 -18.10 0.48
CA ALA A 74 28.89 -18.66 0.45
C ALA A 74 28.67 -19.71 1.56
N LEU A 75 29.68 -20.52 1.86
CA LEU A 75 29.71 -21.45 2.99
C LEU A 75 29.64 -20.72 4.33
N GLU A 76 30.42 -19.65 4.48
CA GLU A 76 30.44 -18.83 5.70
C GLU A 76 29.09 -18.13 5.91
N LEU A 77 28.45 -17.67 4.83
CA LEU A 77 27.12 -17.08 4.87
C LEU A 77 26.04 -18.10 5.23
N GLY A 78 26.04 -19.28 4.61
CA GLY A 78 25.10 -20.35 4.92
C GLY A 78 25.19 -20.79 6.39
N ASN A 79 26.41 -20.89 6.91
CA ASN A 79 26.66 -21.20 8.33
C ASN A 79 26.21 -20.06 9.26
N THR A 80 26.47 -18.81 8.88
CA THR A 80 26.02 -17.64 9.62
C THR A 80 24.49 -17.56 9.65
N LEU A 81 23.83 -17.67 8.49
CA LEU A 81 22.37 -17.69 8.40
C LEU A 81 21.76 -18.89 9.13
N ARG A 82 22.39 -20.08 9.12
CA ARG A 82 21.95 -21.24 9.92
C ARG A 82 22.02 -20.95 11.42
N LEU A 83 23.09 -20.31 11.90
CA LEU A 83 23.25 -19.91 13.30
C LEU A 83 22.21 -18.85 13.72
N TYR A 84 21.81 -17.96 12.80
CA TYR A 84 20.80 -16.92 13.04
C TYR A 84 19.34 -17.40 12.90
N LEU A 85 19.06 -18.31 11.95
CA LEU A 85 17.70 -18.69 11.55
C LEU A 85 17.21 -20.01 12.19
N HIS A 86 18.11 -20.90 12.62
CA HIS A 86 17.73 -22.14 13.28
C HIS A 86 18.79 -22.58 14.31
N PRO A 87 18.63 -22.27 15.62
CA PRO A 87 19.57 -22.72 16.63
C PRO A 87 19.38 -24.23 16.81
N THR A 88 20.13 -25.04 16.09
CA THR A 88 20.26 -26.49 16.40
C THR A 88 21.09 -26.73 17.66
N VAL A 89 21.69 -25.69 18.23
CA VAL A 89 22.24 -25.66 19.58
C VAL A 89 21.46 -24.63 20.39
N PRO A 90 20.74 -25.03 21.44
CA PRO A 90 20.05 -24.07 22.27
C PRO A 90 21.04 -23.17 23.04
N LEU A 91 20.84 -21.85 23.01
CA LEU A 91 21.63 -20.86 23.77
C LEU A 91 21.69 -21.14 25.28
N HIS A 92 20.79 -21.96 25.83
CA HIS A 92 20.80 -22.40 27.24
C HIS A 92 21.79 -23.55 27.54
N GLN A 93 22.43 -24.13 26.51
CA GLN A 93 23.48 -25.15 26.65
C GLN A 93 24.89 -24.57 26.49
N LEU A 94 25.01 -23.33 26.03
CA LEU A 94 26.20 -22.53 26.22
C LEU A 94 26.15 -21.97 27.65
N PRO A 95 27.26 -21.96 28.40
CA PRO A 95 27.27 -21.30 29.71
C PRO A 95 26.71 -19.88 29.53
N GLU A 96 25.73 -19.49 30.36
CA GLU A 96 25.09 -18.17 30.29
C GLU A 96 26.18 -17.09 30.33
N VAL A 97 26.58 -16.59 29.17
CA VAL A 97 27.42 -15.40 29.06
C VAL A 97 26.45 -14.22 29.11
N PRO A 98 26.47 -13.41 30.17
CA PRO A 98 25.67 -12.19 30.21
C PRO A 98 26.01 -11.35 28.97
N GLY A 99 25.02 -11.03 28.14
CA GLY A 99 25.22 -10.27 26.91
C GLY A 99 25.42 -11.08 25.62
N ALA A 100 25.33 -12.42 25.62
CA ALA A 100 25.43 -13.22 24.38
C ALA A 100 24.37 -12.86 23.32
N GLN A 101 23.15 -12.55 23.76
CA GLN A 101 22.06 -12.12 22.88
C GLN A 101 22.30 -10.69 22.35
N GLU A 102 22.76 -9.76 23.21
CA GLU A 102 23.17 -8.42 22.79
C GLU A 102 24.35 -8.45 21.82
N PHE A 103 25.32 -9.35 22.05
CA PHE A 103 26.47 -9.54 21.17
C PHE A 103 26.05 -10.09 19.80
N SER A 104 25.19 -11.11 19.76
CA SER A 104 24.61 -11.63 18.52
C SER A 104 23.78 -10.58 17.79
N GLU A 105 23.06 -9.71 18.51
CA GLU A 105 22.33 -8.59 17.90
C GLU A 105 23.28 -7.52 17.33
N CYS A 106 24.48 -7.33 17.89
CA CYS A 106 25.49 -6.44 17.31
C CYS A 106 26.18 -7.01 16.06
N LEU A 107 26.28 -8.34 15.94
CA LEU A 107 27.02 -8.99 14.85
C LEU A 107 26.38 -8.81 13.46
N PHE A 108 25.04 -8.68 13.38
CA PHE A 108 24.35 -8.46 12.10
C PHE A 108 24.77 -7.16 11.42
N ALA A 109 25.18 -6.13 12.19
CA ALA A 109 25.67 -4.87 11.63
C ALA A 109 26.97 -5.02 10.82
N PHE A 110 27.66 -6.15 10.95
CA PHE A 110 28.87 -6.49 10.21
C PHE A 110 28.62 -7.41 9.02
N VAL A 111 27.38 -7.85 8.78
CA VAL A 111 27.03 -8.66 7.60
C VAL A 111 27.10 -7.76 6.35
N PRO A 112 27.95 -8.10 5.35
CA PRO A 112 27.99 -7.35 4.10
C PRO A 112 26.63 -7.27 3.40
N GLU A 113 26.31 -6.12 2.78
CA GLU A 113 24.99 -5.92 2.17
C GLU A 113 24.67 -6.91 1.06
N TYR A 114 25.69 -7.34 0.30
CA TYR A 114 25.51 -8.21 -0.86
C TYR A 114 24.85 -9.54 -0.49
N HIS A 115 25.07 -10.02 0.73
CA HIS A 115 24.45 -11.24 1.22
C HIS A 115 22.95 -11.09 1.44
N VAL A 116 22.53 -9.93 1.95
CA VAL A 116 21.12 -9.60 2.14
C VAL A 116 20.48 -9.45 0.77
N ASP A 117 21.08 -8.67 -0.14
CA ASP A 117 20.54 -8.43 -1.47
C ASP A 117 20.47 -9.73 -2.30
N ALA A 118 21.49 -10.59 -2.26
CA ALA A 118 21.47 -11.89 -2.94
C ALA A 118 20.35 -12.79 -2.42
N ALA A 119 20.13 -12.86 -1.10
CA ALA A 119 19.04 -13.65 -0.53
C ALA A 119 17.66 -13.16 -0.99
N LEU A 120 17.47 -11.84 -1.10
CA LEU A 120 16.22 -11.24 -1.57
C LEU A 120 15.98 -11.50 -3.06
N GLU A 121 17.02 -11.36 -3.89
CA GLU A 121 16.94 -11.58 -5.33
C GLU A 121 16.71 -13.05 -5.69
N LEU A 122 17.39 -13.97 -5.00
CA LEU A 122 17.15 -15.41 -5.12
C LEU A 122 15.73 -15.76 -4.72
N GLY A 123 15.27 -15.21 -3.60
CA GLY A 123 13.89 -15.34 -3.17
C GLY A 123 12.89 -14.92 -4.24
N ASN A 124 12.99 -13.67 -4.70
CA ASN A 124 12.12 -13.14 -5.75
C ASN A 124 12.16 -13.98 -7.02
N THR A 125 13.35 -14.46 -7.41
CA THR A 125 13.53 -15.35 -8.56
C THR A 125 12.75 -16.65 -8.39
N LEU A 126 12.88 -17.29 -7.23
CA LEU A 126 12.19 -18.54 -6.91
C LEU A 126 10.66 -18.37 -6.91
N TRP A 127 10.12 -17.28 -6.39
CA TRP A 127 8.65 -17.18 -6.28
C TRP A 127 7.98 -16.57 -7.51
N LEU A 128 8.66 -15.67 -8.24
CA LEU A 128 8.05 -14.96 -9.38
C LEU A 128 8.30 -15.64 -10.72
N TYR A 129 9.42 -16.36 -10.87
CA TYR A 129 9.86 -16.86 -12.18
C TYR A 129 9.90 -18.38 -12.30
N LEU A 130 9.77 -19.13 -11.20
CA LEU A 130 9.62 -20.59 -11.30
C LEU A 130 8.30 -20.96 -11.96
N HIS A 131 8.37 -21.88 -12.91
CA HIS A 131 7.20 -22.34 -13.64
C HIS A 131 6.19 -23.00 -12.68
N PRO A 132 4.88 -22.73 -12.79
CA PRO A 132 3.87 -23.26 -11.86
C PRO A 132 3.80 -24.79 -11.76
N THR A 133 4.36 -25.52 -12.73
CA THR A 133 4.41 -26.99 -12.72
C THR A 133 5.54 -27.55 -11.86
N VAL A 134 6.46 -26.71 -11.38
CA VAL A 134 7.52 -27.14 -10.46
C VAL A 134 6.88 -27.41 -9.10
N PRO A 135 6.92 -28.64 -8.57
CA PRO A 135 6.22 -28.99 -7.35
C PRO A 135 7.04 -28.59 -6.12
N LEU A 136 7.21 -27.28 -5.89
CA LEU A 136 8.01 -26.75 -4.78
C LEU A 136 7.53 -27.23 -3.41
N HIS A 137 6.22 -27.49 -3.27
CA HIS A 137 5.62 -28.07 -2.07
C HIS A 137 6.11 -29.50 -1.75
N GLN A 138 6.76 -30.19 -2.69
CA GLN A 138 7.35 -31.52 -2.49
C GLN A 138 8.80 -31.45 -2.03
N LEU A 139 9.42 -30.26 -2.06
CA LEU A 139 10.77 -30.08 -1.51
C LEU A 139 10.69 -30.14 0.02
N PRO A 140 11.54 -30.96 0.67
CA PRO A 140 11.61 -31.00 2.13
C PRO A 140 11.87 -29.61 2.71
N GLU A 141 11.20 -29.28 3.82
CA GLU A 141 11.37 -28.01 4.57
C GLU A 141 11.02 -26.73 3.79
N TRP A 142 10.43 -26.84 2.59
CA TRP A 142 10.08 -25.68 1.76
C TRP A 142 9.18 -24.68 2.49
N GLU A 143 8.13 -25.16 3.17
CA GLU A 143 7.23 -24.28 3.92
C GLU A 143 7.95 -23.55 5.06
N ASP A 144 8.84 -24.24 5.77
CA ASP A 144 9.59 -23.66 6.89
C ASP A 144 10.63 -22.65 6.41
N LEU A 145 11.25 -22.90 5.26
CA LEU A 145 12.14 -21.95 4.58
C LEU A 145 11.38 -20.67 4.19
N VAL A 146 10.21 -20.80 3.56
CA VAL A 146 9.42 -19.62 3.12
C VAL A 146 8.95 -18.82 4.33
N VAL A 147 8.55 -19.49 5.42
CA VAL A 147 8.21 -18.82 6.70
C VAL A 147 9.43 -18.14 7.31
N SER A 148 10.61 -18.74 7.23
CA SER A 148 11.86 -18.15 7.73
C SER A 148 12.25 -16.89 6.93
N CYS A 149 12.12 -16.92 5.60
CA CYS A 149 12.29 -15.74 4.76
C CYS A 149 11.27 -14.66 5.09
N ALA A 150 9.98 -15.02 5.26
CA ALA A 150 8.95 -14.07 5.67
C ALA A 150 9.24 -13.47 7.05
N ALA A 151 9.74 -14.27 8.00
CA ALA A 151 10.10 -13.81 9.34
C ALA A 151 11.28 -12.83 9.30
N PHE A 152 12.30 -13.11 8.48
CA PHE A 152 13.40 -12.17 8.22
C PHE A 152 12.88 -10.86 7.64
N LEU A 153 12.01 -10.90 6.63
CA LEU A 153 11.41 -9.68 6.06
C LEU A 153 10.60 -8.89 7.09
N CYS A 154 9.74 -9.56 7.87
CA CYS A 154 8.94 -8.89 8.91
C CYS A 154 9.80 -8.28 10.02
N ALA A 155 10.94 -8.90 10.35
CA ALA A 155 11.86 -8.43 11.38
C ALA A 155 12.75 -7.28 10.88
N GLU A 156 13.38 -7.47 9.72
CA GLU A 156 14.53 -6.70 9.29
C GLU A 156 14.18 -5.53 8.36
N PHE A 157 12.95 -5.45 7.82
CA PHE A 157 12.60 -4.36 6.88
C PHE A 157 12.68 -2.94 7.46
N ALA A 158 12.85 -2.80 8.78
CA ALA A 158 13.07 -1.55 9.48
C ALA A 158 14.23 -1.62 10.48
N ASP A 159 15.13 -2.58 10.31
CA ASP A 159 16.26 -2.75 11.20
C ASP A 159 17.24 -1.57 11.07
N PRO A 160 17.59 -0.88 12.17
CA PRO A 160 18.46 0.28 12.12
C PRO A 160 19.90 -0.05 11.67
N ARG A 161 20.33 -1.31 11.78
CA ARG A 161 21.67 -1.80 11.39
C ARG A 161 21.82 -1.85 9.88
N ILE A 162 20.72 -2.01 9.13
CA ILE A 162 20.76 -1.94 7.65
C ILE A 162 20.77 -0.46 7.27
N VAL A 163 21.94 0.12 6.99
CA VAL A 163 22.08 1.56 6.74
C VAL A 163 21.84 1.93 5.27
N LEU A 164 22.15 1.02 4.34
CA LEU A 164 22.06 1.29 2.91
C LEU A 164 20.61 1.43 2.44
N ALA A 165 20.35 2.54 1.75
CA ALA A 165 19.02 2.85 1.24
C ALA A 165 18.55 1.85 0.16
N SER A 166 19.47 1.36 -0.67
CA SER A 166 19.18 0.36 -1.70
C SER A 166 18.72 -0.97 -1.11
N THR A 167 19.42 -1.49 -0.10
CA THR A 167 19.06 -2.75 0.56
C THR A 167 17.74 -2.62 1.33
N ARG A 168 17.48 -1.47 1.96
CA ARG A 168 16.16 -1.16 2.55
C ARG A 168 15.05 -1.17 1.51
N GLU A 169 15.30 -0.59 0.34
CA GLU A 169 14.34 -0.60 -0.77
C GLU A 169 14.09 -2.03 -1.27
N SER A 170 15.15 -2.83 -1.47
CA SER A 170 15.06 -4.26 -1.83
C SER A 170 14.22 -5.06 -0.84
N LEU A 171 14.37 -4.83 0.47
CA LEU A 171 13.61 -5.50 1.52
C LEU A 171 12.11 -5.18 1.41
N VAL A 172 11.76 -3.90 1.28
CA VAL A 172 10.36 -3.47 1.16
C VAL A 172 9.75 -3.99 -0.13
N GLN A 173 10.49 -3.96 -1.23
CA GLN A 173 10.06 -4.48 -2.53
C GLN A 173 9.81 -5.99 -2.50
N THR A 174 10.69 -6.73 -1.83
CA THR A 174 10.56 -8.18 -1.65
C THR A 174 9.37 -8.51 -0.75
N LEU A 175 9.19 -7.80 0.37
CA LEU A 175 8.01 -7.94 1.21
C LEU A 175 6.71 -7.65 0.45
N ALA A 176 6.69 -6.61 -0.40
CA ALA A 176 5.56 -6.31 -1.25
C ALA A 176 5.26 -7.47 -2.22
N SER A 177 6.31 -8.10 -2.76
CA SER A 177 6.21 -9.28 -3.64
C SER A 177 5.72 -10.52 -2.89
N PHE A 178 6.15 -10.77 -1.65
CA PHE A 178 5.55 -11.83 -0.81
C PHE A 178 4.06 -11.61 -0.57
N ALA A 179 3.66 -10.35 -0.38
CA ALA A 179 2.27 -9.98 -0.17
C ALA A 179 1.41 -10.07 -1.46
N THR A 180 1.97 -10.51 -2.60
CA THR A 180 1.20 -10.66 -3.84
C THR A 180 0.70 -12.07 -4.11
N GLN A 181 1.32 -13.11 -3.54
CA GLN A 181 0.96 -14.51 -3.82
C GLN A 181 0.33 -15.22 -2.61
N PRO A 182 -0.64 -16.13 -2.82
CA PRO A 182 -1.28 -16.84 -1.71
C PRO A 182 -0.36 -17.73 -0.85
N ALA A 183 0.73 -18.26 -1.42
CA ALA A 183 1.65 -19.13 -0.69
C ALA A 183 2.57 -18.31 0.25
N THR A 184 3.18 -17.26 -0.28
CA THR A 184 4.05 -16.35 0.48
C THR A 184 3.27 -15.48 1.46
N MET A 185 2.02 -15.10 1.14
CA MET A 185 1.13 -14.43 2.10
C MET A 185 0.85 -15.32 3.31
N ARG A 186 0.50 -16.60 3.09
CA ARG A 186 0.32 -17.56 4.18
C ARG A 186 1.57 -17.74 5.04
N ALA A 187 2.76 -17.60 4.45
CA ALA A 187 4.00 -17.61 5.20
C ALA A 187 4.11 -16.38 6.13
N ILE A 188 3.79 -15.18 5.65
CA ILE A 188 3.69 -13.96 6.48
C ILE A 188 2.71 -14.16 7.64
N GLU A 189 1.55 -14.79 7.39
CA GLU A 189 0.54 -15.06 8.42
C GLU A 189 1.01 -16.04 9.51
N ARG A 190 1.95 -16.95 9.17
CA ARG A 190 2.56 -17.92 10.09
C ARG A 190 3.75 -17.35 10.88
N VAL A 191 4.29 -16.19 10.49
CA VAL A 191 5.38 -15.53 11.22
C VAL A 191 4.96 -15.28 12.68
N PRO A 192 5.84 -15.49 13.68
CA PRO A 192 5.51 -15.18 15.06
C PRO A 192 5.04 -13.74 15.26
N VAL A 193 4.05 -13.57 16.14
CA VAL A 193 3.35 -12.29 16.37
C VAL A 193 4.30 -11.14 16.67
N LYS A 194 5.40 -11.39 17.39
CA LYS A 194 6.41 -10.36 17.71
C LYS A 194 6.96 -9.71 16.43
N GLN A 195 7.30 -10.51 15.42
CA GLN A 195 7.87 -10.01 14.15
C GLN A 195 6.77 -9.40 13.27
N GLN A 196 5.56 -9.98 13.24
CA GLN A 196 4.41 -9.35 12.57
C GLN A 196 4.12 -7.95 13.12
N MET A 197 4.20 -7.78 14.45
CA MET A 197 3.96 -6.49 15.10
C MET A 197 5.11 -5.49 14.87
N SER A 198 6.35 -5.96 14.73
CA SER A 198 7.47 -5.14 14.26
C SER A 198 7.19 -4.58 12.86
N MET A 199 6.73 -5.46 11.96
CA MET A 199 6.28 -5.08 10.62
C MET A 199 5.17 -4.04 10.65
N VAL A 200 4.11 -4.29 11.41
CA VAL A 200 2.97 -3.37 11.51
C VAL A 200 3.39 -2.00 12.03
N ARG A 201 4.18 -1.94 13.12
CA ARG A 201 4.68 -0.69 13.72
C ARG A 201 5.35 0.19 12.70
N GLU A 202 6.20 -0.41 11.88
CA GLU A 202 7.05 0.34 10.95
C GLU A 202 6.32 0.68 9.65
N LEU A 203 5.29 -0.08 9.26
CA LEU A 203 4.40 0.27 8.16
C LEU A 203 3.44 1.41 8.52
N VAL A 204 2.99 1.51 9.78
CA VAL A 204 2.11 2.62 10.25
C VAL A 204 2.88 3.83 10.79
N ARG A 205 4.21 3.86 10.68
CA ARG A 205 4.96 5.03 11.09
C ARG A 205 4.59 6.24 10.21
N PRO A 206 4.50 7.47 10.77
CA PRO A 206 4.13 8.64 10.00
C PRO A 206 4.99 8.84 8.73
N TYR A 207 4.37 9.30 7.66
CA TYR A 207 5.03 9.47 6.34
C TYR A 207 6.00 10.65 6.26
N GLN A 208 6.10 11.45 7.31
CA GLN A 208 7.00 12.60 7.36
C GLN A 208 8.46 12.13 7.47
N ALA A 209 9.36 12.77 6.71
CA ALA A 209 10.81 12.52 6.74
C ALA A 209 11.23 11.06 6.47
N ARG A 210 10.42 10.28 5.74
CA ARG A 210 10.80 8.94 5.25
C ARG A 210 10.28 8.69 3.83
N ALA A 211 10.93 7.76 3.13
CA ALA A 211 10.34 7.13 1.96
C ALA A 211 9.14 6.27 2.42
N TRP A 212 7.96 6.56 1.87
CA TRP A 212 6.70 5.93 2.30
C TRP A 212 5.96 5.20 1.18
N ALA A 213 6.18 5.56 -0.09
CA ALA A 213 5.41 5.02 -1.21
C ALA A 213 5.44 3.49 -1.24
N GLN A 214 6.63 2.90 -1.12
CA GLN A 214 6.85 1.46 -1.10
C GLN A 214 6.16 0.77 0.08
N SER A 215 6.31 1.32 1.29
CA SER A 215 5.65 0.80 2.49
C SER A 215 4.12 0.91 2.40
N ASN A 216 3.59 1.99 1.82
CA ASN A 216 2.16 2.16 1.59
C ASN A 216 1.63 1.08 0.63
N TRP A 217 2.39 0.67 -0.38
CA TRP A 217 1.99 -0.43 -1.26
C TRP A 217 1.88 -1.75 -0.53
N VAL A 218 2.81 -2.05 0.40
CA VAL A 218 2.71 -3.24 1.26
C VAL A 218 1.40 -3.23 2.07
N LEU A 219 1.03 -2.09 2.66
CA LEU A 219 -0.26 -1.93 3.36
C LEU A 219 -1.45 -2.26 2.44
N VAL A 220 -1.45 -1.68 1.24
CA VAL A 220 -2.53 -1.87 0.26
C VAL A 220 -2.61 -3.33 -0.21
N ARG A 221 -1.50 -4.08 -0.28
CA ARG A 221 -1.52 -5.51 -0.62
C ARG A 221 -2.22 -6.35 0.44
N PHE A 222 -1.98 -6.10 1.73
CA PHE A 222 -2.72 -6.80 2.80
C PHE A 222 -4.22 -6.51 2.77
N TRP A 223 -4.63 -5.38 2.18
CA TRP A 223 -6.02 -4.95 2.00
C TRP A 223 -6.66 -5.42 0.67
N HIS A 224 -5.86 -5.84 -0.32
CA HIS A 224 -6.35 -6.12 -1.67
C HIS A 224 -7.25 -7.35 -1.71
N GLY A 225 -8.57 -7.12 -1.79
CA GLY A 225 -9.64 -8.11 -1.69
C GLY A 225 -10.72 -7.73 -0.66
N SER A 226 -10.39 -6.90 0.33
CA SER A 226 -11.27 -6.50 1.44
C SER A 226 -11.95 -5.12 1.23
N GLY A 227 -11.43 -4.29 0.33
CA GLY A 227 -11.97 -2.97 0.00
C GLY A 227 -13.16 -2.97 -0.98
N PHE A 228 -13.93 -1.89 -0.98
CA PHE A 228 -15.03 -1.64 -1.91
C PHE A 228 -14.51 -1.68 -3.35
N GLY A 229 -15.06 -2.58 -4.16
CA GLY A 229 -14.63 -2.71 -5.55
C GLY A 229 -13.14 -3.00 -5.71
N PHE A 230 -12.53 -3.72 -4.75
CA PHE A 230 -11.08 -3.93 -4.74
C PHE A 230 -10.71 -5.41 -4.85
N ARG A 231 -11.28 -6.08 -5.86
CA ARG A 231 -11.08 -7.51 -6.15
C ARG A 231 -10.56 -7.78 -7.56
N HIS A 232 -10.12 -6.73 -8.23
CA HIS A 232 -9.72 -6.77 -9.62
C HIS A 232 -8.21 -6.99 -9.75
N ARG A 233 -7.79 -7.87 -10.67
CA ARG A 233 -6.39 -7.99 -11.06
C ARG A 233 -5.98 -6.84 -11.99
N GLN A 234 -6.81 -6.59 -13.00
CA GLN A 234 -6.68 -5.48 -13.94
C GLN A 234 -7.77 -4.43 -13.67
N TRP A 235 -7.50 -3.16 -13.94
CA TRP A 235 -8.51 -2.11 -13.78
C TRP A 235 -9.85 -2.47 -14.48
N PRO A 236 -11.00 -2.42 -13.79
CA PRO A 236 -12.26 -2.96 -14.31
C PRO A 236 -12.73 -2.33 -15.63
N HIS A 237 -12.45 -1.04 -15.85
CA HIS A 237 -12.78 -0.37 -17.11
C HIS A 237 -11.90 -0.82 -18.28
N LEU A 238 -10.68 -1.29 -18.02
CA LEU A 238 -9.81 -1.89 -19.02
C LEU A 238 -10.19 -3.35 -19.28
N ALA A 239 -10.47 -4.13 -18.22
CA ALA A 239 -10.95 -5.50 -18.36
C ALA A 239 -12.26 -5.55 -19.15
N ALA A 240 -13.20 -4.64 -18.88
CA ALA A 240 -14.44 -4.51 -19.65
C ALA A 240 -14.23 -4.15 -21.13
N LYS A 241 -13.14 -3.43 -21.46
CA LYS A 241 -12.85 -2.96 -22.83
C LYS A 241 -11.99 -3.94 -23.63
N TYR A 242 -11.05 -4.63 -22.98
CA TYR A 242 -10.02 -5.45 -23.64
C TYR A 242 -10.09 -6.95 -23.26
N GLY A 243 -11.02 -7.32 -22.38
CA GLY A 243 -11.07 -8.63 -21.74
C GLY A 243 -10.07 -8.74 -20.60
N ASP A 244 -10.39 -9.57 -19.60
CA ASP A 244 -9.44 -9.92 -18.55
C ASP A 244 -8.36 -10.81 -19.16
N ARG A 245 -7.12 -10.29 -19.19
CA ARG A 245 -5.95 -11.03 -19.70
C ARG A 245 -5.01 -11.30 -18.55
N GLU A 246 -4.54 -12.55 -18.44
CA GLU A 246 -3.43 -12.82 -17.54
C GLU A 246 -2.20 -12.01 -17.97
N PRO A 247 -1.65 -11.13 -17.12
CA PRO A 247 -0.38 -10.48 -17.39
C PRO A 247 0.69 -11.57 -17.54
N THR A 248 1.23 -11.70 -18.74
CA THR A 248 2.38 -12.54 -19.02
C THR A 248 3.63 -11.89 -18.42
N VAL A 249 4.48 -12.71 -17.79
CA VAL A 249 5.78 -12.29 -17.21
C VAL A 249 6.66 -11.57 -18.25
N ASN A 250 6.46 -11.85 -19.54
CA ASN A 250 7.19 -11.23 -20.65
C ASN A 250 6.74 -9.80 -21.00
N ASN A 251 5.58 -9.35 -20.51
CA ASN A 251 5.17 -7.95 -20.57
C ASN A 251 5.76 -7.12 -19.39
N LEU A 252 6.45 -7.77 -18.44
CA LEU A 252 7.19 -7.15 -17.33
C LEU A 252 8.64 -6.84 -17.75
N GLY A 253 8.82 -6.13 -18.87
CA GLY A 253 10.14 -5.60 -19.23
C GLY A 253 10.75 -4.82 -18.06
N ALA A 254 11.98 -5.20 -17.68
CA ALA A 254 12.91 -4.57 -16.73
C ALA A 254 12.35 -3.46 -15.81
N LYS A 255 12.33 -3.74 -14.50
CA LYS A 255 11.93 -2.84 -13.41
C LYS A 255 10.45 -2.47 -13.42
N VAL A 256 9.63 -3.37 -12.88
CA VAL A 256 8.25 -3.04 -12.51
C VAL A 256 8.30 -2.09 -11.32
N ASP A 257 8.03 -0.81 -11.56
CA ASP A 257 7.78 0.16 -10.49
C ASP A 257 6.76 -0.42 -9.52
N ALA A 258 6.96 -0.27 -8.21
CA ALA A 258 6.08 -0.89 -7.21
C ALA A 258 4.60 -0.48 -7.32
N GLY A 259 4.30 0.68 -7.93
CA GLY A 259 2.93 1.08 -8.27
C GLY A 259 2.27 0.23 -9.36
N LEU A 260 3.05 -0.46 -10.19
CA LEU A 260 2.57 -1.43 -11.19
C LEU A 260 2.38 -2.83 -10.60
N MET A 261 3.02 -3.19 -9.47
CA MET A 261 2.87 -4.53 -8.89
C MET A 261 1.44 -4.83 -8.43
N SER A 262 0.65 -3.82 -8.02
CA SER A 262 -0.78 -4.03 -7.72
C SER A 262 -1.60 -4.47 -8.93
N GLN A 263 -1.12 -4.22 -10.16
CA GLN A 263 -1.85 -4.41 -11.42
C GLN A 263 -1.58 -5.77 -12.06
N CYS A 264 -0.55 -6.49 -11.58
CA CYS A 264 -0.15 -7.77 -12.16
C CYS A 264 -0.68 -8.99 -11.37
N PHE A 265 -1.01 -8.79 -10.08
CA PHE A 265 -1.37 -9.87 -9.16
C PHE A 265 -2.77 -9.67 -8.59
N GLY A 266 -3.58 -10.73 -8.65
CA GLY A 266 -4.96 -10.75 -8.16
C GLY A 266 -5.08 -10.48 -6.65
N PRO A 267 -6.33 -10.45 -6.14
CA PRO A 267 -6.60 -10.21 -4.72
C PRO A 267 -5.99 -11.33 -3.87
N CYS A 268 -5.32 -10.93 -2.78
CA CYS A 268 -4.73 -11.82 -1.79
C CYS A 268 -4.72 -11.09 -0.43
N PRO A 269 -5.90 -10.80 0.14
CA PRO A 269 -5.98 -10.06 1.39
C PRO A 269 -5.50 -10.94 2.55
N SER A 270 -4.95 -10.33 3.59
CA SER A 270 -4.59 -11.02 4.83
C SER A 270 -5.38 -10.47 6.01
N GLU A 271 -6.42 -11.19 6.41
CA GLU A 271 -7.23 -10.84 7.58
C GLU A 271 -6.43 -10.97 8.89
N VAL A 272 -5.43 -11.86 8.92
CA VAL A 272 -4.51 -12.00 10.07
C VAL A 272 -3.71 -10.71 10.27
N ILE A 273 -3.05 -10.22 9.22
CA ILE A 273 -2.23 -9.01 9.30
C ILE A 273 -3.10 -7.75 9.45
N GLN A 274 -4.27 -7.68 8.81
CA GLN A 274 -5.27 -6.64 9.07
C GLN A 274 -5.70 -6.62 10.55
N GLY A 275 -5.85 -7.80 11.18
CA GLY A 275 -6.06 -7.93 12.62
C GLY A 275 -4.93 -7.31 13.44
N ARG A 276 -3.67 -7.52 13.05
CA ARG A 276 -2.50 -6.90 13.70
C ARG A 276 -2.48 -5.38 13.58
N PHE A 277 -2.86 -4.83 12.42
CA PHE A 277 -3.04 -3.39 12.27
C PHE A 277 -4.12 -2.86 13.23
N ARG A 278 -5.26 -3.53 13.32
CA ARG A 278 -6.34 -3.16 14.26
C ARG A 278 -5.87 -3.15 15.71
N GLU A 279 -5.19 -4.22 16.14
CA GLU A 279 -4.62 -4.35 17.49
C GLU A 279 -3.62 -3.21 17.78
N TYR A 280 -2.69 -2.95 16.85
CA TYR A 280 -1.68 -1.91 17.02
C TYR A 280 -2.29 -0.52 17.13
N LEU A 281 -3.20 -0.15 16.20
CA LEU A 281 -3.83 1.17 16.18
C LEU A 281 -4.68 1.43 17.43
N ALA A 282 -5.35 0.39 17.95
CA ALA A 282 -6.13 0.50 19.19
C ALA A 282 -5.24 0.67 20.44
N ALA A 283 -4.07 0.01 20.45
CA ALA A 283 -3.15 0.06 21.59
C ALA A 283 -2.26 1.31 21.61
N HIS A 284 -2.10 2.01 20.47
CA HIS A 284 -1.19 3.15 20.33
C HIS A 284 -1.91 4.40 19.77
N PRO A 285 -2.80 5.06 20.55
CA PRO A 285 -3.62 6.18 20.08
C PRO A 285 -2.84 7.36 19.48
N LYS A 286 -1.67 7.68 20.05
CA LYS A 286 -0.83 8.79 19.61
C LYS A 286 -0.19 8.50 18.25
N GLU A 287 0.37 7.31 18.10
CA GLU A 287 0.97 6.82 16.87
C GLU A 287 -0.10 6.66 15.78
N ALA A 288 -1.28 6.14 16.12
CA ALA A 288 -2.40 6.01 15.21
C ALA A 288 -2.91 7.36 14.71
N ALA A 289 -3.03 8.37 15.60
CA ALA A 289 -3.37 9.73 15.22
C ALA A 289 -2.31 10.34 14.29
N ALA A 290 -1.04 10.22 14.64
CA ALA A 290 0.07 10.73 13.84
C ALA A 290 0.13 10.06 12.45
N PHE A 291 -0.09 8.74 12.38
CA PHE A 291 -0.17 7.99 11.14
C PHE A 291 -1.29 8.51 10.25
N LEU A 292 -2.54 8.49 10.73
CA LEU A 292 -3.71 8.91 9.96
C LEU A 292 -3.57 10.38 9.52
N ASN A 293 -3.07 11.25 10.40
CA ASN A 293 -2.81 12.64 10.07
C ASN A 293 -1.79 12.79 8.94
N SER A 294 -0.70 12.02 8.97
CA SER A 294 0.33 12.04 7.92
C SER A 294 -0.16 11.45 6.60
N LEU A 295 -0.97 10.38 6.65
CA LEU A 295 -1.63 9.75 5.51
C LEU A 295 -2.56 10.73 4.80
N LEU A 296 -3.42 11.41 5.56
CA LEU A 296 -4.31 12.47 5.04
C LEU A 296 -3.51 13.63 4.44
N SER A 297 -2.35 13.97 4.99
CA SER A 297 -1.48 15.02 4.42
C SER A 297 -0.91 14.63 3.07
N GLN A 298 -0.36 13.41 2.95
CA GLN A 298 0.17 12.92 1.67
C GLN A 298 -0.94 12.72 0.64
N LEU A 299 -2.10 12.24 1.07
CA LEU A 299 -3.26 12.05 0.18
C LEU A 299 -3.73 13.39 -0.40
N ASN A 300 -3.83 14.41 0.45
CA ASN A 300 -4.20 15.75 0.01
C ASN A 300 -3.15 16.36 -0.93
N TRP A 301 -1.85 16.17 -0.64
CA TRP A 301 -0.77 16.60 -1.52
C TRP A 301 -0.84 15.91 -2.90
N ALA A 302 -0.85 14.58 -2.93
CA ALA A 302 -0.87 13.81 -4.18
C ALA A 302 -2.10 14.14 -5.04
N PHE A 303 -3.27 14.26 -4.41
CA PHE A 303 -4.49 14.65 -5.12
C PHE A 303 -4.43 16.08 -5.65
N SER A 304 -3.89 17.02 -4.88
CA SER A 304 -3.76 18.43 -5.31
C SER A 304 -2.79 18.57 -6.48
N GLU A 305 -1.64 17.88 -6.43
CA GLU A 305 -0.68 17.84 -7.54
C GLU A 305 -1.32 17.23 -8.80
N PHE A 306 -2.02 16.10 -8.67
CA PHE A 306 -2.76 15.50 -9.77
C PHE A 306 -3.76 16.50 -10.41
N ILE A 307 -4.55 17.20 -9.59
CA ILE A 307 -5.52 18.18 -10.10
C ILE A 307 -4.82 19.34 -10.80
N THR A 308 -3.71 19.84 -10.26
CA THR A 308 -2.94 20.92 -10.89
C THR A 308 -2.39 20.49 -12.25
N MET A 309 -1.72 19.33 -12.32
CA MET A 309 -1.18 18.81 -13.58
C MET A 309 -2.27 18.53 -14.61
N MET A 310 -3.39 17.94 -14.17
CA MET A 310 -4.56 17.72 -15.03
C MET A 310 -5.09 19.05 -15.61
N GLN A 311 -5.21 20.09 -14.78
CA GLN A 311 -5.71 21.40 -15.23
C GLN A 311 -4.74 22.09 -16.20
N GLU A 312 -3.43 21.96 -15.99
CA GLU A 312 -2.42 22.45 -16.93
C GLU A 312 -2.50 21.73 -18.27
N MET A 313 -2.58 20.40 -18.25
CA MET A 313 -2.72 19.59 -19.45
C MET A 313 -4.03 19.88 -20.20
N ASP A 314 -5.12 20.14 -19.47
CA ASP A 314 -6.44 20.47 -20.03
C ASP A 314 -6.47 21.84 -20.75
N ARG A 315 -5.52 22.74 -20.45
CA ARG A 315 -5.36 24.02 -21.19
C ARG A 315 -4.69 23.83 -22.55
N VAL A 316 -4.01 22.71 -22.78
CA VAL A 316 -3.32 22.40 -24.03
C VAL A 316 -4.29 21.68 -24.98
N ALA A 317 -4.71 22.37 -26.04
CA ALA A 317 -5.70 21.87 -26.98
C ALA A 317 -5.17 20.78 -27.94
N VAL A 318 -3.85 20.80 -28.24
CA VAL A 318 -3.22 19.87 -29.18
C VAL A 318 -2.34 18.88 -28.41
N ASP A 319 -2.71 17.60 -28.40
CA ASP A 319 -2.00 16.56 -27.62
C ASP A 319 -0.50 16.47 -27.95
N ALA A 320 -0.11 16.70 -29.21
CA ALA A 320 1.29 16.67 -29.63
C ALA A 320 2.18 17.76 -28.98
N GLN A 321 1.57 18.78 -28.35
CA GLN A 321 2.29 19.82 -27.60
C GLN A 321 2.52 19.44 -26.13
N LEU A 322 1.92 18.34 -25.65
CA LEU A 322 2.15 17.85 -24.30
C LEU A 322 3.48 17.11 -24.20
N GLU A 323 4.25 17.46 -23.18
CA GLU A 323 5.48 16.74 -22.88
C GLU A 323 5.16 15.36 -22.27
N SER A 324 5.79 14.30 -22.80
CA SER A 324 5.63 12.94 -22.24
C SER A 324 5.93 12.87 -20.74
N ARG A 325 6.91 13.67 -20.27
CA ARG A 325 7.23 13.78 -18.84
C ARG A 325 6.05 14.31 -18.02
N GLN A 326 5.34 15.33 -18.50
CA GLN A 326 4.20 15.91 -17.78
C GLN A 326 3.06 14.91 -17.66
N ILE A 327 2.78 14.16 -18.74
CA ILE A 327 1.76 13.11 -18.76
C ILE A 327 2.09 12.01 -17.73
N LYS A 328 3.34 11.52 -17.73
CA LYS A 328 3.80 10.49 -16.78
C LYS A 328 3.75 10.96 -15.33
N LEU A 329 4.14 12.20 -15.05
CA LEU A 329 4.05 12.78 -13.71
C LEU A 329 2.60 12.91 -13.24
N CYS A 330 1.68 13.32 -14.12
CA CYS A 330 0.25 13.37 -13.82
C CYS A 330 -0.31 11.98 -13.47
N ALA A 331 0.02 10.96 -14.28
CA ALA A 331 -0.36 9.57 -14.01
C ALA A 331 0.24 9.05 -12.69
N THR A 332 1.50 9.38 -12.41
CA THR A 332 2.18 9.01 -11.15
C THR A 332 1.50 9.63 -9.94
N CYS A 333 1.12 10.92 -10.01
CA CYS A 333 0.37 11.57 -8.92
C CYS A 333 -0.99 10.89 -8.68
N PHE A 334 -1.65 10.44 -9.75
CA PHE A 334 -2.90 9.68 -9.63
C PHE A 334 -2.69 8.30 -8.99
N ASP A 335 -1.60 7.61 -9.30
CA ASP A 335 -1.25 6.33 -8.65
C ASP A 335 -0.97 6.49 -7.16
N LEU A 336 -0.21 7.53 -6.79
CA LEU A 336 0.05 7.87 -5.40
C LEU A 336 -1.26 8.19 -4.67
N TYR A 337 -2.14 8.99 -5.29
CA TYR A 337 -3.48 9.24 -4.77
C TYR A 337 -4.24 7.93 -4.52
N HIS A 338 -4.30 7.03 -5.52
CA HIS A 338 -5.06 5.79 -5.41
C HIS A 338 -4.52 4.90 -4.28
N GLY A 339 -3.20 4.70 -4.21
CA GLY A 339 -2.58 3.91 -3.15
C GLY A 339 -2.83 4.49 -1.75
N LEU A 340 -2.76 5.81 -1.60
CA LEU A 340 -3.05 6.50 -0.34
C LEU A 340 -4.53 6.44 0.03
N ALA A 341 -5.43 6.55 -0.95
CA ALA A 341 -6.87 6.45 -0.72
C ALA A 341 -7.29 5.03 -0.29
N ARG A 342 -6.64 3.98 -0.83
CA ARG A 342 -6.82 2.58 -0.39
C ARG A 342 -6.27 2.36 1.02
N ALA A 343 -5.12 2.94 1.36
CA ALA A 343 -4.61 2.90 2.73
C ALA A 343 -5.53 3.63 3.72
N LEU A 344 -6.15 4.75 3.30
CA LEU A 344 -7.15 5.46 4.10
C LEU A 344 -8.39 4.58 4.30
N GLU A 345 -8.91 3.96 3.24
CA GLU A 345 -10.04 3.04 3.30
C GLU A 345 -9.79 1.90 4.30
N MET A 346 -8.64 1.23 4.20
CA MET A 346 -8.23 0.20 5.16
C MET A 346 -8.19 0.75 6.59
N THR A 347 -7.54 1.90 6.81
CA THR A 347 -7.41 2.50 8.14
C THR A 347 -8.77 2.81 8.77
N LEU A 348 -9.69 3.37 7.98
CA LEU A 348 -11.05 3.69 8.42
C LEU A 348 -11.92 2.45 8.66
N CYS A 349 -11.68 1.37 7.90
CA CYS A 349 -12.30 0.08 8.17
C CYS A 349 -11.82 -0.55 9.48
N LEU A 350 -10.52 -0.47 9.76
CA LEU A 350 -9.91 -1.15 10.89
C LEU A 350 -10.08 -0.38 12.20
N ALA A 351 -10.03 0.95 12.15
CA ALA A 351 -10.06 1.83 13.33
C ALA A 351 -10.98 3.07 13.14
N PRO A 352 -12.29 2.90 12.87
CA PRO A 352 -13.21 4.03 12.67
C PRO A 352 -13.31 4.94 13.90
N SER A 353 -13.06 4.40 15.10
CA SER A 353 -13.05 5.17 16.35
C SER A 353 -12.07 6.34 16.37
N LEU A 354 -11.02 6.32 15.54
CA LEU A 354 -10.06 7.43 15.42
C LEU A 354 -10.74 8.77 15.10
N LEU A 355 -11.87 8.72 14.41
CA LEU A 355 -12.60 9.91 13.96
C LEU A 355 -13.52 10.51 15.04
N THR A 356 -13.98 9.73 16.03
CA THR A 356 -15.05 10.19 16.93
C THR A 356 -14.77 10.02 18.42
N LYS A 357 -13.74 9.23 18.79
CA LYS A 357 -13.34 8.97 20.18
C LYS A 357 -12.02 9.67 20.50
N PRO A 358 -12.00 10.66 21.41
CA PRO A 358 -10.77 11.36 21.80
C PRO A 358 -9.66 10.42 22.30
N GLU A 359 -10.04 9.39 23.05
CA GLU A 359 -9.11 8.38 23.60
C GLU A 359 -8.47 7.49 22.53
N ALA A 360 -9.09 7.35 21.36
CA ALA A 360 -8.56 6.55 20.27
C ALA A 360 -7.49 7.30 19.46
N SER A 361 -7.45 8.62 19.51
CA SER A 361 -6.60 9.44 18.62
C SER A 361 -5.91 10.61 19.31
N ASP A 362 -5.52 10.44 20.57
CA ASP A 362 -4.78 11.46 21.33
C ASP A 362 -5.45 12.86 21.28
N LYS A 363 -6.80 12.87 21.42
CA LYS A 363 -7.66 14.06 21.34
C LYS A 363 -7.64 14.79 19.99
N GLN A 364 -7.17 14.16 18.92
CA GLN A 364 -7.15 14.71 17.56
C GLN A 364 -8.37 14.30 16.72
N ASN A 365 -9.34 13.58 17.30
CA ASN A 365 -10.50 13.03 16.59
C ASN A 365 -11.27 14.07 15.76
N GLU A 366 -11.51 15.27 16.29
CA GLU A 366 -12.21 16.35 15.56
C GLU A 366 -11.45 16.80 14.31
N LEU A 367 -10.13 16.95 14.45
CA LEU A 367 -9.26 17.35 13.34
C LEU A 367 -9.22 16.26 12.27
N LEU A 368 -8.98 15.01 12.68
CA LEU A 368 -8.92 13.86 11.79
C LEU A 368 -10.23 13.65 11.04
N LEU A 369 -11.38 13.78 11.72
CA LEU A 369 -12.69 13.74 11.10
C LEU A 369 -12.86 14.85 10.07
N GLY A 370 -12.58 16.10 10.43
CA GLY A 370 -12.71 17.23 9.52
C GLY A 370 -11.85 17.08 8.26
N ARG A 371 -10.59 16.65 8.41
CA ARG A 371 -9.68 16.40 7.28
C ARG A 371 -10.13 15.23 6.40
N THR A 372 -10.64 14.16 7.02
CA THR A 372 -11.19 13.01 6.29
C THR A 372 -12.38 13.45 5.44
N CYS A 373 -13.35 14.15 6.03
CA CYS A 373 -14.50 14.70 5.30
C CYS A 373 -14.07 15.62 4.17
N GLN A 374 -13.14 16.54 4.43
CA GLN A 374 -12.60 17.46 3.43
C GLN A 374 -12.02 16.73 2.22
N ILE A 375 -11.16 15.74 2.42
CA ILE A 375 -10.52 15.01 1.32
C ILE A 375 -11.54 14.18 0.53
N LEU A 376 -12.41 13.42 1.23
CA LEU A 376 -13.44 12.62 0.55
C LEU A 376 -14.34 13.50 -0.32
N MET A 377 -14.81 14.63 0.22
CA MET A 377 -15.67 15.55 -0.54
C MET A 377 -14.90 16.30 -1.63
N ALA A 378 -13.61 16.62 -1.42
CA ALA A 378 -12.78 17.24 -2.44
C ALA A 378 -12.63 16.34 -3.67
N VAL A 379 -12.39 15.04 -3.48
CA VAL A 379 -12.34 14.08 -4.59
C VAL A 379 -13.68 14.03 -5.31
N ILE A 380 -14.77 13.83 -4.59
CA ILE A 380 -16.12 13.73 -5.20
C ILE A 380 -16.45 15.00 -5.99
N SER A 381 -16.20 16.18 -5.41
CA SER A 381 -16.47 17.46 -6.08
C SER A 381 -15.61 17.65 -7.32
N ARG A 382 -14.31 17.33 -7.26
CA ARG A 382 -13.35 17.57 -8.35
C ARG A 382 -13.42 16.54 -9.47
N VAL A 383 -13.88 15.32 -9.17
CA VAL A 383 -14.00 14.22 -10.14
C VAL A 383 -15.40 14.14 -10.74
N CYS A 384 -16.45 14.31 -9.93
CA CYS A 384 -17.83 14.04 -10.37
C CYS A 384 -18.60 15.29 -10.79
N VAL A 385 -18.33 16.44 -10.18
CA VAL A 385 -19.20 17.62 -10.30
C VAL A 385 -18.67 18.57 -11.37
N ARG A 386 -19.50 18.86 -12.39
CA ARG A 386 -19.16 19.76 -13.50
C ARG A 386 -18.65 21.14 -13.04
N GLY A 387 -19.35 21.77 -12.09
CA GLY A 387 -18.95 23.05 -11.48
C GLY A 387 -17.85 22.95 -10.42
N GLY A 388 -17.44 21.73 -10.04
CA GLY A 388 -16.41 21.45 -9.05
C GLY A 388 -15.05 21.08 -9.64
N GLY A 389 -14.92 20.95 -10.96
CA GLY A 389 -13.71 20.51 -11.67
C GLY A 389 -13.88 19.22 -12.49
N GLY A 390 -14.99 18.51 -12.33
CA GLY A 390 -15.23 17.20 -12.97
C GLY A 390 -15.24 17.25 -14.50
N SER A 391 -15.45 18.42 -15.10
CA SER A 391 -15.35 18.59 -16.55
C SER A 391 -13.93 18.38 -17.09
N ALA A 392 -12.91 18.82 -16.36
CA ALA A 392 -11.50 18.61 -16.73
C ALA A 392 -11.12 17.13 -16.60
N PHE A 393 -11.56 16.49 -15.52
CA PHE A 393 -11.36 15.05 -15.32
C PHE A 393 -12.03 14.24 -16.44
N ALA A 394 -13.29 14.55 -16.78
CA ALA A 394 -14.00 13.90 -17.88
C ALA A 394 -13.27 14.03 -19.22
N ARG A 395 -12.71 15.22 -19.51
CA ARG A 395 -11.92 15.44 -20.73
C ARG A 395 -10.62 14.66 -20.71
N LEU A 396 -9.89 14.63 -19.59
CA LEU A 396 -8.66 13.85 -19.50
C LEU A 396 -8.93 12.36 -19.76
N VAL A 397 -9.96 11.79 -19.11
CA VAL A 397 -10.38 10.38 -19.34
C VAL A 397 -10.74 10.15 -20.82
N ALA A 398 -11.43 11.10 -21.45
CA ALA A 398 -11.85 10.98 -22.85
C ALA A 398 -10.69 11.15 -23.85
N ARG A 399 -9.66 11.94 -23.53
CA ARG A 399 -8.48 12.16 -24.38
C ARG A 399 -7.65 10.89 -24.58
N GLY A 400 -7.61 10.01 -23.58
CA GLY A 400 -6.88 8.73 -23.68
C GLY A 400 -5.40 8.91 -23.99
N LEU A 401 -4.74 9.84 -23.29
CA LEU A 401 -3.32 10.11 -23.46
C LEU A 401 -2.47 8.89 -23.06
N PRO A 402 -1.26 8.71 -23.63
CA PRO A 402 -0.34 7.64 -23.23
C PRO A 402 -0.14 7.60 -21.71
N ASP A 403 -0.01 6.41 -21.12
CA ASP A 403 0.19 6.20 -19.67
C ASP A 403 -0.99 6.59 -18.74
N THR A 404 -2.06 7.20 -19.28
CA THR A 404 -3.24 7.67 -18.50
C THR A 404 -4.40 6.69 -18.46
N ASP A 405 -4.26 5.48 -19.01
CA ASP A 405 -5.32 4.45 -19.02
C ASP A 405 -5.87 4.13 -17.62
N ARG A 406 -5.04 4.27 -16.59
CA ARG A 406 -5.38 4.08 -15.17
C ARG A 406 -6.23 5.22 -14.60
N VAL A 407 -6.17 6.42 -15.19
CA VAL A 407 -6.92 7.60 -14.75
C VAL A 407 -8.37 7.42 -15.18
N HIS A 408 -9.19 6.90 -14.28
CA HIS A 408 -10.59 6.59 -14.54
C HIS A 408 -11.45 6.79 -13.29
N TYR A 409 -12.73 7.08 -13.48
CA TYR A 409 -13.69 7.29 -12.40
C TYR A 409 -13.74 6.15 -11.39
N TYR A 410 -13.66 4.90 -11.87
CA TYR A 410 -13.65 3.72 -11.00
C TYR A 410 -12.49 3.79 -10.00
N VAL A 411 -11.28 4.00 -10.52
CA VAL A 411 -10.05 4.04 -9.71
C VAL A 411 -10.07 5.24 -8.75
N ALA A 412 -10.60 6.37 -9.21
CA ALA A 412 -10.73 7.57 -8.40
C ALA A 412 -11.71 7.39 -7.24
N LEU A 413 -12.87 6.79 -7.50
CA LEU A 413 -14.02 6.84 -6.59
C LEU A 413 -14.22 5.57 -5.75
N ALA A 414 -13.70 4.41 -6.16
CA ALA A 414 -13.87 3.16 -5.42
C ALA A 414 -13.32 3.23 -3.97
N PRO A 415 -12.09 3.71 -3.70
CA PRO A 415 -11.62 3.89 -2.33
C PRO A 415 -12.43 4.93 -1.54
N VAL A 416 -12.95 5.96 -2.20
CA VAL A 416 -13.80 6.99 -1.56
C VAL A 416 -15.16 6.42 -1.16
N ALA A 417 -15.78 5.62 -2.04
CA ALA A 417 -16.99 4.86 -1.74
C ALA A 417 -16.76 3.93 -0.55
N GLY A 418 -15.65 3.21 -0.56
CA GLY A 418 -15.22 2.35 0.53
C GLY A 418 -15.07 3.11 1.85
N CYS A 419 -14.35 4.24 1.85
CA CYS A 419 -14.22 5.08 3.04
C CYS A 419 -15.59 5.48 3.60
N LEU A 420 -16.50 5.97 2.75
CA LEU A 420 -17.85 6.39 3.13
C LEU A 420 -18.67 5.24 3.70
N VAL A 421 -18.66 4.07 3.05
CA VAL A 421 -19.35 2.85 3.51
C VAL A 421 -18.80 2.40 4.86
N ARG A 422 -17.49 2.44 5.08
CA ARG A 422 -16.86 1.97 6.31
C ARG A 422 -17.10 2.90 7.51
N VAL A 423 -17.06 4.23 7.30
CA VAL A 423 -17.31 5.20 8.41
C VAL A 423 -18.79 5.42 8.70
N LEU A 424 -19.68 4.93 7.84
CA LEU A 424 -21.14 4.97 8.04
C LEU A 424 -21.75 3.56 8.08
N ASP A 425 -20.95 2.53 8.39
CA ASP A 425 -21.44 1.16 8.55
C ASP A 425 -22.50 1.12 9.67
N PRO A 426 -23.74 0.64 9.41
CA PRO A 426 -24.81 0.58 10.40
C PRO A 426 -24.45 -0.20 11.68
N LYS A 427 -23.40 -1.02 11.67
CA LYS A 427 -22.89 -1.73 12.85
C LYS A 427 -22.14 -0.82 13.83
N LEU A 428 -21.77 0.39 13.41
CA LEU A 428 -21.09 1.36 14.28
C LEU A 428 -22.07 2.04 15.26
N PRO A 429 -21.57 2.53 16.41
CA PRO A 429 -22.39 3.23 17.39
C PRO A 429 -23.16 4.41 16.79
N ALA A 430 -24.40 4.63 17.24
CA ALA A 430 -25.25 5.72 16.73
C ALA A 430 -24.60 7.11 16.88
N ASP A 431 -23.89 7.35 18.00
CA ASP A 431 -23.19 8.62 18.23
C ASP A 431 -22.04 8.83 17.24
N HIS A 432 -21.34 7.77 16.84
CA HIS A 432 -20.32 7.82 15.79
C HIS A 432 -20.98 8.20 14.46
N LEU A 433 -22.04 7.49 14.08
CA LEU A 433 -22.74 7.72 12.82
C LEU A 433 -23.27 9.16 12.73
N ASP A 434 -23.85 9.69 13.80
CA ASP A 434 -24.37 11.06 13.82
C ASP A 434 -23.27 12.11 13.70
N LYS A 435 -22.15 11.95 14.43
CA LYS A 435 -20.98 12.83 14.33
C LYS A 435 -20.40 12.85 12.91
N VAL A 436 -20.18 11.69 12.31
CA VAL A 436 -19.62 11.57 10.96
C VAL A 436 -20.59 12.11 9.91
N THR A 437 -21.87 11.79 10.02
CA THR A 437 -22.92 12.28 9.10
C THR A 437 -22.96 13.82 9.13
N LYS A 438 -22.99 14.41 10.33
CA LYS A 438 -23.02 15.87 10.50
C LYS A 438 -21.75 16.51 9.91
N ALA A 439 -20.57 15.97 10.22
CA ALA A 439 -19.31 16.49 9.70
C ALA A 439 -19.24 16.45 8.17
N LEU A 440 -19.71 15.36 7.54
CA LEU A 440 -19.76 15.24 6.08
C LEU A 440 -20.69 16.27 5.44
N VAL A 441 -21.93 16.42 5.93
CA VAL A 441 -22.89 17.35 5.31
C VAL A 441 -22.57 18.82 5.59
N SER A 442 -21.82 19.11 6.65
CA SER A 442 -21.32 20.45 6.96
C SER A 442 -20.03 20.81 6.19
N GLU A 443 -19.41 19.87 5.48
CA GLU A 443 -18.21 20.14 4.68
C GLU A 443 -18.56 21.06 3.49
N PRO A 444 -17.86 22.19 3.27
CA PRO A 444 -18.16 23.13 2.18
C PRO A 444 -18.16 22.52 0.77
N LEU A 445 -17.36 21.47 0.55
CA LEU A 445 -17.30 20.74 -0.73
C LEU A 445 -18.37 19.64 -0.86
N PHE A 446 -19.23 19.45 0.15
CA PHE A 446 -20.27 18.43 0.12
C PHE A 446 -21.26 18.66 -1.02
N ARG A 447 -21.36 17.67 -1.92
CA ARG A 447 -22.26 17.72 -3.07
C ARG A 447 -22.97 16.40 -3.29
N ILE A 448 -24.30 16.43 -3.09
CA ILE A 448 -25.15 15.25 -3.27
C ILE A 448 -25.13 14.75 -4.72
N ASP A 449 -25.05 15.64 -5.71
CA ASP A 449 -24.97 15.27 -7.12
C ASP A 449 -23.75 14.40 -7.44
N GLY A 450 -22.65 14.58 -6.69
CA GLY A 450 -21.43 13.77 -6.85
C GLY A 450 -21.59 12.37 -6.23
N LEU A 451 -22.33 12.25 -5.14
CA LEU A 451 -22.73 10.96 -4.58
C LEU A 451 -23.71 10.22 -5.51
N ASP A 452 -24.67 10.95 -6.07
CA ASP A 452 -25.61 10.44 -7.08
C ASP A 452 -24.92 9.97 -8.36
N PHE A 453 -23.78 10.57 -8.71
CA PHE A 453 -22.97 10.14 -9.84
C PHE A 453 -22.37 8.74 -9.61
N MET A 454 -22.03 8.37 -8.38
CA MET A 454 -21.44 7.06 -8.06
C MET A 454 -22.46 5.92 -8.14
N VAL A 455 -23.72 6.19 -7.74
CA VAL A 455 -24.83 5.21 -7.70
C VAL A 455 -25.80 5.32 -8.88
N GLY A 456 -25.63 6.31 -9.75
CA GLY A 456 -26.60 6.64 -10.80
C GLY A 456 -26.83 5.49 -11.78
N LYS A 457 -28.09 5.19 -12.13
CA LYS A 457 -28.45 4.06 -13.03
C LYS A 457 -28.47 4.45 -14.52
N GLY A 458 -27.91 5.61 -14.88
CA GLY A 458 -27.94 6.14 -16.25
C GLY A 458 -26.94 5.44 -17.18
N ARG A 459 -27.36 5.12 -18.42
CA ARG A 459 -26.51 4.43 -19.41
C ARG A 459 -25.27 5.24 -19.82
N ASP A 460 -25.36 6.56 -19.90
CA ASP A 460 -24.29 7.41 -20.47
C ASP A 460 -23.35 8.04 -19.45
N ARG A 461 -23.52 7.77 -18.15
CA ARG A 461 -22.67 8.29 -17.08
C ARG A 461 -21.95 7.17 -16.35
N PHE A 462 -20.84 7.48 -15.68
CA PHE A 462 -20.20 6.52 -14.80
C PHE A 462 -21.17 6.09 -13.69
N SER A 463 -21.00 4.85 -13.22
CA SER A 463 -21.71 4.25 -12.10
C SER A 463 -21.03 2.95 -11.71
N PHE A 464 -21.00 2.63 -10.42
CA PHE A 464 -20.49 1.33 -9.96
C PHE A 464 -21.34 0.14 -10.41
N TYR A 465 -22.62 0.36 -10.73
CA TYR A 465 -23.49 -0.67 -11.33
C TYR A 465 -22.96 -1.26 -12.64
N LYS A 466 -22.02 -0.59 -13.31
CA LYS A 466 -21.40 -1.06 -14.54
C LYS A 466 -20.27 -2.09 -14.32
N TYR A 467 -19.94 -2.38 -13.07
CA TYR A 467 -18.83 -3.26 -12.69
C TYR A 467 -19.28 -4.36 -11.70
N PRO A 468 -20.27 -5.20 -12.08
CA PRO A 468 -20.86 -6.20 -11.18
C PRO A 468 -19.91 -7.32 -10.76
N GLU A 469 -18.85 -7.57 -11.53
CA GLU A 469 -17.83 -8.58 -11.20
C GLU A 469 -16.92 -8.13 -10.02
N ASP A 470 -16.78 -6.82 -9.82
CA ASP A 470 -15.87 -6.26 -8.81
C ASP A 470 -16.62 -5.63 -7.64
N VAL A 471 -17.79 -5.04 -7.90
CA VAL A 471 -18.64 -4.40 -6.91
C VAL A 471 -19.88 -5.26 -6.68
N SER A 472 -19.92 -5.89 -5.51
CA SER A 472 -21.03 -6.77 -5.13
C SER A 472 -22.34 -6.00 -4.93
N LEU A 473 -23.46 -6.72 -4.99
CA LEU A 473 -24.78 -6.14 -4.69
C LEU A 473 -24.87 -5.62 -3.25
N GLU A 474 -24.18 -6.27 -2.30
CA GLU A 474 -24.10 -5.84 -0.90
C GLU A 474 -23.35 -4.51 -0.76
N GLU A 475 -22.21 -4.38 -1.44
CA GLU A 475 -21.45 -3.13 -1.47
C GLU A 475 -22.25 -2.00 -2.11
N MET A 476 -22.94 -2.28 -3.22
CA MET A 476 -23.82 -1.30 -3.85
C MET A 476 -24.97 -0.87 -2.93
N ALA A 477 -25.63 -1.81 -2.26
CA ALA A 477 -26.70 -1.51 -1.32
C ALA A 477 -26.20 -0.65 -0.15
N ALA A 478 -25.02 -0.97 0.41
CA ALA A 478 -24.41 -0.19 1.47
C ALA A 478 -24.08 1.24 1.01
N LEU A 479 -23.58 1.41 -0.22
CA LEU A 479 -23.33 2.74 -0.78
C LEU A 479 -24.63 3.52 -0.99
N GLU A 480 -25.69 2.90 -1.50
CA GLU A 480 -27.01 3.54 -1.65
C GLU A 480 -27.60 3.98 -0.30
N GLU A 481 -27.45 3.16 0.75
CA GLU A 481 -27.87 3.51 2.10
C GLU A 481 -27.10 4.75 2.62
N VAL A 482 -25.79 4.80 2.42
CA VAL A 482 -24.97 5.97 2.75
C VAL A 482 -25.42 7.23 2.00
N VAL A 483 -25.66 7.13 0.69
CA VAL A 483 -26.15 8.26 -0.10
C VAL A 483 -27.52 8.74 0.40
N SER A 484 -28.41 7.80 0.72
CA SER A 484 -29.73 8.10 1.30
C SER A 484 -29.62 8.83 2.64
N ARG A 485 -28.79 8.32 3.55
CA ARG A 485 -28.53 8.93 4.87
C ARG A 485 -28.00 10.36 4.73
N LEU A 486 -26.99 10.56 3.89
CA LEU A 486 -26.38 11.88 3.68
C LEU A 486 -27.35 12.87 3.02
N ARG A 487 -28.22 12.40 2.11
CA ARG A 487 -29.29 13.22 1.53
C ARG A 487 -30.26 13.69 2.61
N GLY A 488 -30.79 12.76 3.40
CA GLY A 488 -31.74 13.07 4.48
C GLY A 488 -31.16 14.04 5.50
N ALA A 489 -29.88 13.85 5.87
CA ALA A 489 -29.18 14.76 6.79
C ALA A 489 -28.98 16.16 6.19
N LYS A 490 -28.64 16.29 4.91
CA LYS A 490 -28.54 17.59 4.24
C LYS A 490 -29.88 18.31 4.19
N GLU A 491 -30.95 17.60 3.84
CA GLU A 491 -32.30 18.16 3.81
C GLU A 491 -32.78 18.58 5.20
N ALA A 492 -32.47 17.80 6.23
CA ALA A 492 -32.74 18.16 7.62
C ALA A 492 -32.00 19.44 8.02
N ALA A 493 -30.71 19.54 7.72
CA ALA A 493 -29.90 20.73 7.98
C ALA A 493 -30.45 21.97 7.28
N ALA A 494 -30.92 21.83 6.03
CA ALA A 494 -31.55 22.91 5.28
C ALA A 494 -32.90 23.36 5.88
N ARG A 495 -33.69 22.45 6.44
CA ARG A 495 -34.95 22.79 7.13
C ARG A 495 -34.74 23.51 8.46
N THR A 496 -33.64 23.21 9.15
CA THR A 496 -33.26 23.88 10.41
C THR A 496 -32.51 25.20 10.19
N ALA A 497 -31.99 25.43 8.99
CA ALA A 497 -31.35 26.70 8.64
C ALA A 497 -32.42 27.79 8.48
N SER A 498 -32.35 28.84 9.30
CA SER A 498 -33.20 30.02 9.17
C SER A 498 -33.03 30.65 7.78
N PRO A 499 -34.07 31.31 7.21
CA PRO A 499 -33.91 32.07 5.98
C PRO A 499 -32.78 33.09 6.14
N PRO A 500 -31.95 33.34 5.11
CA PRO A 500 -30.94 34.38 5.20
C PRO A 500 -31.65 35.71 5.46
N SER A 501 -31.42 36.30 6.64
CA SER A 501 -31.90 37.64 6.92
C SER A 501 -31.24 38.57 5.90
N SER A 502 -32.04 39.08 4.98
CA SER A 502 -31.63 40.07 4.00
C SER A 502 -31.07 41.30 4.71
N GLY A 503 -29.75 41.49 4.63
CA GLY A 503 -29.10 42.76 4.91
C GLY A 503 -28.50 42.92 6.30
N ALA A 504 -27.49 42.12 6.66
CA ALA A 504 -26.37 42.57 7.48
C ALA A 504 -25.22 41.55 7.42
N GLN A 505 -24.16 41.96 6.73
CA GLN A 505 -22.76 41.66 7.05
C GLN A 505 -22.28 40.22 6.91
N SER A 506 -21.25 40.09 6.06
CA SER A 506 -20.31 38.98 6.00
C SER A 506 -19.92 38.49 7.39
N ASP A 507 -20.41 37.31 7.78
CA ASP A 507 -19.68 36.46 8.72
C ASP A 507 -18.23 36.43 8.24
N LEU A 508 -17.28 36.88 9.06
CA LEU A 508 -15.87 36.90 8.67
C LEU A 508 -15.47 35.47 8.28
N LEU A 509 -15.43 35.19 6.98
CA LEU A 509 -14.94 33.91 6.49
C LEU A 509 -13.47 33.80 6.89
N CYS A 510 -13.09 32.60 7.32
CA CYS A 510 -11.71 32.26 7.61
C CYS A 510 -10.83 32.66 6.43
N THR A 511 -9.87 33.55 6.65
CA THR A 511 -8.97 34.06 5.61
C THR A 511 -7.96 33.01 5.13
N ILE A 512 -7.90 31.84 5.78
CA ILE A 512 -7.04 30.74 5.39
C ILE A 512 -7.75 29.82 4.39
N CYS A 513 -9.01 29.45 4.63
CA CYS A 513 -9.75 28.52 3.76
C CYS A 513 -10.84 29.18 2.91
N TYR A 514 -11.22 30.42 3.21
CA TYR A 514 -12.31 31.19 2.56
C TYR A 514 -13.66 30.45 2.48
N ALA A 515 -13.84 29.40 3.27
CA ALA A 515 -14.95 28.45 3.11
C ALA A 515 -15.77 28.24 4.39
N ARG A 516 -15.22 28.57 5.56
CA ARG A 516 -15.88 28.41 6.87
C ARG A 516 -15.83 29.72 7.65
N PRO A 517 -16.81 30.01 8.53
CA PRO A 517 -16.74 31.15 9.44
C PRO A 517 -15.47 31.13 10.29
N ALA A 518 -14.90 32.29 10.58
CA ALA A 518 -13.76 32.45 11.47
C ALA A 518 -14.20 32.44 12.93
N ASP A 519 -14.58 31.25 13.41
CA ASP A 519 -15.22 30.98 14.69
C ASP A 519 -14.26 30.72 15.87
N THR A 520 -12.94 30.77 15.66
CA THR A 520 -11.95 30.42 16.68
C THR A 520 -10.81 31.44 16.71
N ALA A 521 -10.36 31.83 17.90
CA ALA A 521 -9.28 32.80 18.10
C ALA A 521 -8.09 32.20 18.87
N PHE A 522 -6.87 32.61 18.51
CA PHE A 522 -5.65 32.34 19.28
C PHE A 522 -5.57 33.22 20.53
N VAL A 523 -5.05 32.66 21.62
CA VAL A 523 -4.73 33.38 22.86
C VAL A 523 -3.21 33.41 23.04
N PRO A 524 -2.60 34.56 23.38
CA PRO A 524 -3.23 35.83 23.75
C PRO A 524 -3.49 36.79 22.57
N CYS A 525 -2.98 36.51 21.36
CA CYS A 525 -2.93 37.52 20.29
C CYS A 525 -4.27 37.88 19.63
N GLY A 526 -5.34 37.10 19.85
CA GLY A 526 -6.71 37.43 19.40
C GLY A 526 -6.98 37.26 17.90
N HIS A 527 -5.97 36.92 17.09
CA HIS A 527 -6.20 36.59 15.68
C HIS A 527 -7.09 35.36 15.54
N HIS A 528 -8.02 35.41 14.59
CA HIS A 528 -9.06 34.40 14.43
C HIS A 528 -9.12 33.81 13.02
N SER A 529 -9.58 32.57 12.95
CA SER A 529 -9.75 31.75 11.75
C SER A 529 -10.72 30.62 12.10
N CYS A 530 -11.16 29.82 11.12
CA CYS A 530 -12.03 28.69 11.45
C CYS A 530 -11.28 27.66 12.31
N ARG A 531 -12.01 26.98 13.19
CA ARG A 531 -11.49 25.96 14.10
C ARG A 531 -10.60 24.95 13.39
N SER A 532 -11.02 24.47 12.23
CA SER A 532 -10.29 23.45 11.46
C SER A 532 -8.92 23.93 10.98
N CYS A 533 -8.81 25.17 10.48
CA CYS A 533 -7.52 25.73 10.07
C CYS A 533 -6.59 25.95 11.26
N ILE A 534 -7.13 26.41 12.39
CA ILE A 534 -6.37 26.60 13.63
C ILE A 534 -5.83 25.27 14.17
N LEU A 535 -6.69 24.25 14.28
CA LEU A 535 -6.27 22.93 14.77
C LEU A 535 -5.20 22.28 13.87
N GLN A 536 -5.34 22.43 12.54
CA GLN A 536 -4.35 21.91 11.60
C GLN A 536 -2.96 22.54 11.78
N HIS A 537 -2.92 23.83 12.09
CA HIS A 537 -1.68 24.57 12.28
C HIS A 537 -0.95 24.22 13.56
N LEU A 538 -1.72 24.05 14.65
CA LEU A 538 -1.19 23.68 15.95
C LEU A 538 -0.46 22.33 15.96
N LEU A 539 -0.66 21.49 14.94
CA LEU A 539 0.13 20.27 14.77
C LEU A 539 1.60 20.54 14.41
N ASN A 540 1.88 21.64 13.71
CA ASN A 540 3.19 21.92 13.14
C ASN A 540 3.87 23.14 13.77
N SER A 541 3.11 24.05 14.36
CA SER A 541 3.63 25.29 14.91
C SER A 541 2.85 25.72 16.15
N LYS A 542 3.57 26.24 17.14
CA LYS A 542 3.00 26.87 18.34
C LYS A 542 2.91 28.39 18.23
N GLN A 543 3.17 28.96 17.05
CA GLN A 543 3.16 30.40 16.82
C GLN A 543 2.02 30.81 15.90
N CYS A 544 1.32 31.91 16.18
CA CYS A 544 0.22 32.41 15.37
C CYS A 544 0.64 32.68 13.90
N PHE A 545 -0.18 32.32 12.92
CA PHE A 545 0.11 32.54 11.50
C PHE A 545 0.42 34.01 11.15
N PHE A 546 -0.31 34.92 11.81
CA PHE A 546 -0.37 36.32 11.41
C PHE A 546 0.72 37.14 12.09
N CYS A 547 0.86 36.99 13.41
CA CYS A 547 1.81 37.79 14.20
C CYS A 547 3.00 37.01 14.74
N LYS A 548 3.06 35.69 14.54
CA LYS A 548 4.10 34.78 15.06
C LYS A 548 4.26 34.77 16.58
N ALA A 549 3.31 35.32 17.33
CA ALA A 549 3.29 35.22 18.79
C ALA A 549 3.06 33.75 19.22
N GLU A 550 3.71 33.32 20.30
CA GLU A 550 3.46 32.02 20.93
C GLU A 550 1.99 31.89 21.34
N ILE A 551 1.43 30.70 21.12
CA ILE A 551 0.02 30.37 21.35
C ILE A 551 -0.09 29.61 22.67
N ASP A 552 -0.83 30.19 23.62
CA ASP A 552 -1.11 29.55 24.90
C ASP A 552 -2.32 28.61 24.80
N SER A 553 -3.39 29.08 24.14
CA SER A 553 -4.62 28.31 23.94
C SER A 553 -5.43 28.84 22.75
N VAL A 554 -6.54 28.15 22.45
CA VAL A 554 -7.54 28.59 21.48
C VAL A 554 -8.89 28.74 22.17
N LYS A 555 -9.68 29.72 21.76
CA LYS A 555 -11.04 29.94 22.26
C LYS A 555 -12.01 30.05 21.10
N GLU A 556 -13.19 29.44 21.24
CA GLU A 556 -14.30 29.72 20.31
C GLU A 556 -14.75 31.17 20.52
N ILE A 557 -15.03 31.84 19.41
CA ILE A 557 -15.60 33.18 19.38
C ILE A 557 -16.95 33.08 18.69
N GLU A 558 -17.98 33.60 19.35
CA GLU A 558 -19.24 33.84 18.66
C GLU A 558 -18.98 34.93 17.62
N PRO A 559 -19.37 34.74 16.35
CA PRO A 559 -19.39 35.84 15.41
C PRO A 559 -20.37 36.87 15.99
N ASN A 560 -19.84 37.99 16.49
CA ASN A 560 -20.64 39.02 17.15
C ASN A 560 -21.83 39.42 16.26
N ASN A 561 -23.02 39.40 16.87
CA ASN A 561 -24.28 39.98 16.38
C ASN A 561 -24.11 41.29 15.59
#